data_AF-A0A9E5G5W8-F1
#
_entry.id   AF-A0A9E5G5W8-F1
#
_cell.length_a   1.000
_cell.length_b   1.000
_cell.length_c   1.000
_cell.angle_alpha   90.00
_cell.angle_beta   90.00
_cell.angle_gamma   90.00
#
_symmetry.space_group_name_H-M   'P 1'
#
loop_
_entity.id
_entity.type
_entity.pdbx_description
1 polymer ?
#
loop_
_entity_poly.entity_id
_entity_poly.type
_entity_poly.pdbx_seq_one_letter_code
_entity_poly.pdbx_strand_id
1 'polypeptide(L)'
;MEVNFLSEADRKFVVDELNKRIKMPVCPFCGSNSYTLIDGANRVVLQDNLMEFNISGKNIPVIIISCSNCGHLDYFAIKAIIPDVDLHSSKEENNNEQ
;
A
#
# COMPACT_ATOMS: atom_id res chain seq x y z
N MET A 1 17.78 11.03 -8.52
CA MET A 1 17.71 10.34 -7.22
C MET A 1 16.43 9.51 -7.25
N GLU A 2 16.54 8.20 -7.41
CA GLU A 2 15.37 7.32 -7.24
C GLU A 2 15.01 7.35 -5.76
N VAL A 3 13.82 7.84 -5.44
CA VAL A 3 13.28 7.78 -4.09
C VAL A 3 12.59 6.43 -3.98
N ASN A 4 13.28 5.46 -3.37
CA ASN A 4 12.68 4.19 -3.00
C ASN A 4 11.95 4.39 -1.68
N PHE A 5 10.62 4.34 -1.72
CA PHE A 5 9.78 4.63 -0.56
C PHE A 5 9.65 3.43 0.38
N LEU A 6 9.71 2.21 -0.17
CA LEU A 6 9.85 0.97 0.60
C LEU A 6 11.27 0.42 0.47
N SER A 7 11.78 -0.17 1.56
CA SER A 7 13.02 -0.94 1.49
C SER A 7 12.83 -2.18 0.59
N GLU A 8 13.92 -2.71 0.03
CA GLU A 8 13.86 -3.95 -0.76
C GLU A 8 13.29 -5.12 0.04
N ALA A 9 13.61 -5.18 1.34
CA ALA A 9 13.11 -6.20 2.26
C ALA A 9 11.59 -6.09 2.43
N ASP A 10 11.07 -4.88 2.70
CA ASP A 10 9.62 -4.64 2.85
C ASP A 10 8.88 -4.92 1.55
N ARG A 11 9.44 -4.49 0.40
CA ARG A 11 8.90 -4.77 -0.92
C ARG A 11 8.78 -6.27 -1.16
N LYS A 12 9.85 -7.02 -0.90
CA LYS A 12 9.85 -8.48 -1.06
C LYS A 12 8.81 -9.14 -0.16
N PHE A 13 8.73 -8.72 1.09
CA PHE A 13 7.76 -9.25 2.05
C PHE A 13 6.31 -9.03 1.58
N VAL A 14 5.96 -7.82 1.12
CA VAL A 14 4.62 -7.50 0.60
C VAL A 14 4.28 -8.37 -0.61
N VAL A 15 5.22 -8.54 -1.55
CA VAL A 15 5.01 -9.38 -2.74
C VAL A 15 4.79 -10.84 -2.36
N ASP A 16 5.57 -11.37 -1.43
CA ASP A 16 5.43 -12.76 -0.96
C ASP A 16 4.05 -12.99 -0.30
N GLU A 17 3.61 -12.08 0.57
CA GLU A 17 2.30 -12.19 1.24
C GLU A 17 1.11 -11.97 0.28
N LEU A 18 1.23 -11.08 -0.71
CA LEU A 18 0.24 -10.92 -1.79
C LEU A 18 0.06 -12.22 -2.57
N ASN A 19 1.16 -12.82 -3.00
CA ASN A 19 1.14 -14.09 -3.75
C ASN A 19 0.56 -15.24 -2.92
N LYS A 20 0.85 -15.27 -1.62
CA LYS A 20 0.39 -16.32 -0.70
C LYS A 20 -1.09 -16.21 -0.34
N ARG A 21 -1.60 -14.99 -0.08
CA ARG A 21 -2.95 -14.80 0.50
C ARG A 21 -4.01 -14.43 -0.51
N ILE A 22 -3.68 -13.57 -1.47
CA ILE A 22 -4.67 -12.94 -2.34
C ILE A 22 -4.87 -13.75 -3.62
N LYS A 23 -3.88 -14.53 -4.06
CA LYS A 23 -3.81 -15.18 -5.39
C LYS A 23 -4.16 -14.16 -6.48
N MET A 24 -3.12 -13.48 -6.98
CA MET A 24 -3.24 -12.35 -7.91
C MET A 24 -4.30 -12.60 -9.00
N PRO A 25 -5.32 -11.73 -9.10
CA PRO A 25 -6.42 -11.93 -10.04
C PRO A 25 -5.96 -11.69 -11.48
N VAL A 26 -6.64 -12.28 -12.45
CA VAL A 26 -6.52 -11.87 -13.85
C VAL A 26 -7.06 -10.44 -13.98
N CYS A 27 -6.32 -9.57 -14.66
CA CYS A 27 -6.67 -8.17 -14.82
C CYS A 27 -8.04 -8.06 -15.51
N PRO A 28 -9.02 -7.38 -14.88
CA PRO A 28 -10.38 -7.36 -15.40
C PRO A 28 -10.53 -6.54 -16.68
N PHE A 29 -9.53 -5.70 -17.01
CA PHE A 29 -9.56 -4.83 -18.19
C PHE A 29 -8.86 -5.42 -19.42
N CYS A 30 -7.74 -6.12 -19.25
CA CYS A 30 -6.94 -6.61 -20.38
C CYS A 30 -6.61 -8.10 -20.34
N GLY A 31 -7.03 -8.84 -19.30
CA GLY A 31 -6.78 -10.27 -19.18
C GLY A 31 -5.34 -10.67 -18.82
N SER A 32 -4.44 -9.71 -18.61
CA SER A 32 -3.07 -10.00 -18.14
C SER A 32 -3.05 -10.45 -16.68
N ASN A 33 -2.05 -11.23 -16.29
CA ASN A 33 -1.77 -11.59 -14.89
C ASN A 33 -0.44 -10.99 -14.39
N SER A 34 0.12 -10.04 -15.14
CA SER A 34 1.36 -9.36 -14.78
C SER A 34 1.05 -8.07 -14.03
N TYR A 35 1.60 -7.95 -12.82
CA TYR A 35 1.43 -6.80 -11.96
C TYR A 35 2.75 -6.35 -11.37
N THR A 36 2.83 -5.06 -11.08
CA THR A 36 3.95 -4.41 -10.41
C THR A 36 3.44 -3.73 -9.15
N LEU A 37 4.16 -3.90 -8.05
CA LEU A 37 3.90 -3.19 -6.81
C LEU A 37 4.28 -1.71 -6.97
N ILE A 38 3.30 -0.81 -6.84
CA ILE A 38 3.57 0.62 -6.78
C ILE A 38 4.27 0.92 -5.45
N ASP A 39 5.39 1.64 -5.53
CA ASP A 39 6.18 1.95 -4.34
C ASP A 39 5.50 2.98 -3.43
N GLY A 40 5.78 2.86 -2.13
CA GLY A 40 5.41 3.82 -1.10
C GLY A 40 4.19 3.49 -0.23
N ALA A 41 4.05 4.29 0.83
CA ALA A 41 2.96 4.18 1.79
C ALA A 41 1.71 4.87 1.22
N ASN A 42 0.75 4.06 0.79
CA ASN A 42 -0.48 4.56 0.18
C ASN A 42 -1.64 4.54 1.19
N ARG A 43 -2.50 5.54 1.12
CA ARG A 43 -3.70 5.66 1.96
C ARG A 43 -4.88 6.07 1.09
N VAL A 44 -6.00 5.36 1.22
CA VAL A 44 -7.28 5.82 0.72
C VAL A 44 -7.93 6.68 1.79
N VAL A 45 -8.07 7.97 1.54
CA VAL A 45 -8.74 8.90 2.45
C VAL A 45 -10.25 8.74 2.27
N LEU A 46 -10.98 8.49 3.36
CA LEU A 46 -12.43 8.41 3.35
C LEU A 46 -13.00 9.79 3.64
N GLN A 47 -13.95 10.23 2.81
CA GLN A 47 -14.53 11.58 2.87
C GLN A 47 -16.04 11.48 2.85
N ASP A 48 -16.68 12.33 3.65
CA ASP A 48 -18.15 12.38 3.75
C ASP A 48 -18.77 13.29 2.66
N ASN A 49 -17.95 14.10 2.01
CA ASN A 49 -18.36 15.02 0.94
C ASN A 49 -17.43 14.87 -0.28
N LEU A 50 -18.00 14.88 -1.47
CA LEU A 50 -17.28 14.75 -2.75
C LEU A 50 -16.34 15.92 -3.04
N MET A 51 -16.58 17.09 -2.46
CA MET A 51 -15.86 18.33 -2.76
C MET A 51 -14.87 18.76 -1.67
N GLU A 52 -14.82 18.04 -0.55
CA GLU A 52 -13.98 18.41 0.60
C GLU A 52 -12.83 17.43 0.78
N PHE A 53 -11.60 17.96 0.80
CA PHE A 53 -10.42 17.13 1.02
C PHE A 53 -9.94 17.22 2.47
N ASN A 54 -10.21 16.19 3.28
CA ASN A 54 -9.77 16.11 4.67
C ASN A 54 -8.65 15.08 4.86
N ILE A 55 -7.41 15.55 4.95
CA ILE A 55 -6.20 14.70 5.14
C ILE A 55 -6.17 14.05 6.53
N SER A 56 -6.68 14.74 7.55
CA SER A 56 -6.62 14.31 8.95
C SER A 56 -7.73 13.33 9.34
N GLY A 57 -8.66 13.06 8.43
CA GLY A 57 -9.81 12.18 8.65
C GLY A 57 -9.47 10.69 8.63
N LYS A 58 -10.54 9.88 8.65
CA LYS A 58 -10.42 8.42 8.53
C LYS A 58 -9.76 8.06 7.20
N ASN A 59 -8.80 7.15 7.25
CA ASN A 59 -8.14 6.64 6.06
C ASN A 59 -7.83 5.15 6.22
N ILE A 60 -7.72 4.47 5.08
CA ILE A 60 -7.39 3.06 4.99
C ILE A 60 -5.98 2.95 4.42
N PRO A 61 -5.00 2.42 5.18
CA PRO A 61 -3.69 2.07 4.65
C PRO A 61 -3.83 0.95 3.61
N VAL A 62 -3.25 1.16 2.43
CA VAL A 62 -3.36 0.23 1.31
C VAL A 62 -2.00 -0.04 0.66
N ILE A 63 -1.89 -1.20 0.03
CA ILE A 63 -0.92 -1.50 -1.01
C ILE A 63 -1.62 -1.34 -2.36
N ILE A 64 -0.96 -0.68 -3.29
CA ILE A 64 -1.47 -0.53 -4.66
C ILE A 64 -0.59 -1.37 -5.59
N ILE A 65 -1.23 -2.20 -6.39
CA ILE A 65 -0.57 -2.88 -7.52
C ILE A 65 -1.08 -2.27 -8.82
N SER A 66 -0.23 -2.27 -9.84
CA SER A 66 -0.56 -1.85 -11.20
C SER A 66 -0.40 -3.00 -12.16
N CYS A 67 -1.37 -3.22 -13.04
CA CYS A 67 -1.23 -4.14 -14.15
C CYS A 67 -0.12 -3.63 -15.09
N SER A 68 0.94 -4.42 -15.26
CA SER A 68 2.10 -4.05 -16.07
C SER A 68 1.78 -3.91 -17.56
N ASN A 69 0.61 -4.37 -18.00
CA ASN A 69 0.17 -4.29 -19.39
C ASN A 69 -0.70 -3.06 -19.69
N CYS A 70 -1.76 -2.82 -18.90
CA CYS A 70 -2.73 -1.75 -19.18
C CYS A 70 -2.80 -0.64 -18.12
N GLY A 71 -2.04 -0.73 -17.03
CA GLY A 71 -2.01 0.27 -15.97
C GLY A 71 -3.21 0.27 -15.02
N HIS A 72 -4.09 -0.73 -15.09
CA HIS A 72 -5.19 -0.88 -14.11
C HIS A 72 -4.63 -1.00 -12.69
N LEU A 73 -5.24 -0.27 -11.74
CA LEU A 73 -4.81 -0.25 -10.35
C LEU A 73 -5.78 -1.05 -9.47
N ASP A 74 -5.23 -1.94 -8.66
CA ASP A 74 -5.96 -2.61 -7.59
C ASP A 74 -5.42 -2.20 -6.22
N TYR A 75 -6.34 -1.97 -5.29
CA TYR A 75 -6.07 -1.48 -3.94
C TYR A 75 -6.36 -2.60 -2.94
N PHE A 76 -5.35 -2.96 -2.15
CA PHE A 76 -5.47 -3.94 -1.09
C PHE A 76 -5.25 -3.28 0.27
N ALA A 77 -6.22 -3.35 1.17
CA ALA A 77 -6.01 -2.90 2.55
C ALA A 77 -4.84 -3.67 3.16
N ILE A 78 -3.89 -2.97 3.79
CA ILE A 78 -2.65 -3.58 4.33
C ILE A 78 -2.98 -4.76 5.26
N LYS A 79 -4.02 -4.63 6.08
CA LYS A 79 -4.46 -5.68 7.02
C LYS A 79 -4.85 -7.01 6.35
N ALA A 80 -5.27 -6.99 5.08
CA ALA A 80 -5.58 -8.20 4.33
C ALA A 80 -4.32 -8.99 3.91
N ILE A 81 -3.18 -8.28 3.81
CA ILE A 81 -1.89 -8.83 3.40
C ILE A 81 -1.06 -9.17 4.64
N ILE A 82 -1.04 -8.28 5.64
CA ILE A 82 -0.23 -8.40 6.85
C ILE A 82 -1.19 -8.38 8.06
N PRO A 83 -1.61 -9.56 8.56
CA PRO A 83 -2.59 -9.64 9.64
C PRO A 83 -2.02 -9.25 11.01
N ASP A 84 -0.70 -9.34 11.21
CA ASP A 84 -0.02 -9.13 12.49
C ASP A 84 0.88 -7.88 12.50
N VAL A 85 0.48 -6.79 11.84
CA VAL A 85 1.21 -5.53 11.98
C VAL A 85 0.91 -4.96 13.37
N ASP A 86 1.73 -5.32 14.36
CA ASP A 86 2.14 -4.34 15.35
C ASP A 86 2.84 -3.24 14.54
N LEU A 87 2.05 -2.22 14.18
CA LEU A 87 2.57 -0.97 13.65
C LEU A 87 3.39 -0.41 14.79
N HIS A 88 4.68 -0.76 14.86
CA HIS A 88 5.65 0.05 15.54
C HIS A 88 5.65 1.39 14.82
N SER A 89 4.69 2.23 15.21
CA SER A 89 4.83 3.67 15.23
C SER A 89 6.26 3.91 15.64
N SER A 90 7.06 4.42 14.71
CA SER A 90 8.31 5.09 15.00
C SER A 90 8.13 5.79 16.35
N LYS A 91 8.75 5.25 17.40
CA LYS A 91 8.92 5.98 18.63
C LYS A 91 9.68 7.23 18.20
N GLU A 92 8.99 8.37 18.19
CA GLU A 92 9.66 9.65 18.24
C GLU A 92 10.50 9.61 19.51
N GLU A 93 11.80 9.36 19.36
CA GLU A 93 12.77 9.71 20.39
C GLU A 93 12.75 11.23 20.49
N ASN A 94 11.85 11.73 21.34
CA ASN A 94 11.92 13.07 21.89
C ASN A 94 13.19 13.15 22.75
N ASN A 95 14.34 13.35 22.11
CA ASN A 95 15.52 13.85 22.79
C ASN A 95 15.37 15.37 22.96
N ASN A 96 14.45 15.76 23.86
CA ASN A 96 14.47 17.08 24.46
C ASN A 96 15.50 17.06 25.60
N GLU A 97 16.50 17.92 25.43
CA GLU A 97 17.09 18.78 26.44
C GLU A 97 17.73 18.13 27.68
N GLN A 98 19.07 18.17 27.68
CA GLN A 98 19.81 18.70 28.83
C GLN A 98 21.04 19.48 28.39
#